data_AF-A0A4Y7TRT8-F1
#
_entry.id   AF-A0A4Y7TRT8-F1
#
_cell.length_a   1.000
_cell.length_b   1.000
_cell.length_c   1.000
_cell.angle_alpha   90.00
_cell.angle_beta   90.00
_cell.angle_gamma   90.00
#
_symmetry.space_group_name_H-M   'P 1'
#
loop_
_entity.id
_entity.type
_entity.pdbx_description
1 polymer ?
#
loop_
_entity_poly.entity_id
_entity_poly.type
_entity_poly.pdbx_seq_one_letter_code
_entity_poly.pdbx_strand_id
1 'polypeptide(L)'
;MECIMDLEESIWRLREALSLCPPGHEDLSDLLNELAWNLTSRYEAQGLVLDLEESIRLGRESLALQPVGHPGREHSLDTLAKSLHFKPENLDEALQRSRESVSLASPKRSSYCEILMNLANILLRHHERSGAADELEEAISICAEALSLWKATHPLHPKLLALQPFASLRKASFSRSDEVGA
;
A
#
# COMPACT_ATOMS: atom_id res chain seq x y z
N MET A 1 15.22 4.42 -5.81
CA MET A 1 14.79 5.67 -5.17
C MET A 1 14.70 6.67 -6.29
N GLU A 2 13.51 6.87 -6.82
CA GLU A 2 13.26 7.90 -7.84
C GLU A 2 13.59 9.26 -7.22
N CYS A 3 14.32 10.10 -7.93
CA CYS A 3 14.52 11.48 -7.50
C CYS A 3 13.18 12.22 -7.64
N ILE A 4 12.95 13.23 -6.82
CA ILE A 4 11.72 14.02 -6.87
C ILE A 4 11.47 14.63 -8.26
N MET A 5 12.54 14.96 -8.99
CA MET A 5 12.45 15.44 -10.37
C MET A 5 11.95 14.36 -11.33
N ASP A 6 12.37 13.10 -11.15
CA ASP A 6 11.90 11.97 -11.96
C ASP A 6 10.41 11.75 -11.74
N LEU A 7 9.97 11.92 -10.49
CA LEU A 7 8.57 11.81 -10.08
C LEU A 7 7.69 12.92 -10.66
N GLU A 8 8.18 14.16 -10.65
CA GLU A 8 7.47 15.30 -11.26
C GLU A 8 7.35 15.16 -12.78
N GLU A 9 8.41 14.72 -13.46
CA GLU A 9 8.38 14.42 -14.90
C GLU A 9 7.41 13.27 -15.19
N SER A 10 7.46 12.18 -14.42
CA SER A 10 6.53 11.04 -14.55
C SER A 10 5.07 11.48 -14.44
N ILE A 11 4.73 12.27 -13.41
CA ILE A 11 3.38 12.83 -13.22
C ILE A 11 2.97 13.69 -14.41
N TRP A 12 3.87 14.53 -14.92
CA TRP A 12 3.58 15.37 -16.08
C TRP A 12 3.29 14.53 -17.34
N ARG A 13 4.12 13.53 -17.63
CA ARG A 13 3.95 12.60 -18.77
C ARG A 13 2.67 11.79 -18.67
N LEU A 14 2.33 11.28 -17.49
CA LEU A 14 1.11 10.51 -17.27
C LEU A 14 -0.15 11.37 -17.47
N ARG A 15 -0.12 12.65 -17.06
CA ARG A 15 -1.21 13.58 -17.35
C ARG A 15 -1.35 13.86 -18.84
N GLU A 16 -0.23 14.03 -19.56
CA GLU A 16 -0.24 14.19 -21.01
C GLU A 16 -0.83 12.96 -21.70
N ALA A 17 -0.37 11.76 -21.32
CA ALA A 17 -0.89 10.49 -21.85
C ALA A 17 -2.40 10.34 -21.61
N LEU A 18 -2.89 10.65 -20.40
CA LEU A 18 -4.32 10.61 -20.08
C LEU A 18 -5.12 11.61 -20.92
N SER A 19 -4.58 12.79 -21.23
CA SER A 19 -5.26 13.77 -22.08
C SER A 19 -5.44 13.32 -23.54
N LEU A 20 -4.59 12.39 -23.98
CA LEU A 20 -4.62 11.82 -25.33
C LEU A 20 -5.36 10.48 -25.38
N CYS A 21 -5.66 9.89 -24.22
CA CYS A 21 -6.28 8.58 -24.10
C CYS A 21 -7.81 8.69 -24.25
N PRO A 22 -8.42 8.02 -25.25
CA PRO A 22 -9.87 8.06 -25.41
C PRO A 22 -10.58 7.28 -24.29
N PRO A 23 -11.81 7.66 -23.90
CA PRO A 23 -12.60 6.88 -22.97
C PRO A 23 -12.79 5.44 -23.44
N GLY A 24 -12.57 4.47 -22.55
CA GLY A 24 -12.70 3.04 -22.84
C GLY A 24 -11.49 2.39 -23.53
N HIS A 25 -10.36 3.10 -23.64
CA HIS A 25 -9.09 2.51 -24.05
C HIS A 25 -8.62 1.45 -23.03
N GLU A 26 -8.01 0.36 -23.52
CA GLU A 26 -7.57 -0.76 -22.67
C GLU A 26 -6.55 -0.33 -21.61
N ASP A 27 -5.63 0.56 -21.98
CA ASP A 27 -4.59 1.08 -21.08
C ASP A 27 -5.09 2.15 -20.08
N LEU A 28 -6.36 2.58 -20.15
CA LEU A 28 -6.85 3.68 -19.33
C LEU A 28 -6.75 3.36 -17.83
N SER A 29 -7.09 2.14 -17.40
CA SER A 29 -6.95 1.75 -15.99
C SER A 29 -5.50 1.84 -15.53
N ASP A 30 -4.57 1.40 -16.37
CA ASP A 30 -3.17 1.29 -15.99
C ASP A 30 -2.55 2.70 -15.90
N LEU A 31 -2.86 3.60 -16.83
CA LEU A 31 -2.43 5.00 -16.77
C LEU A 31 -2.98 5.72 -15.52
N LEU A 32 -4.24 5.48 -15.17
CA LEU A 32 -4.86 6.04 -13.95
C LEU A 32 -4.17 5.50 -12.70
N ASN A 33 -3.88 4.19 -12.66
CA ASN A 33 -3.20 3.56 -11.54
C ASN A 33 -1.77 4.08 -11.36
N GLU A 34 -1.00 4.17 -12.45
CA GLU A 34 0.36 4.69 -12.43
C GLU A 34 0.39 6.14 -11.95
N LEU A 35 -0.52 6.99 -12.41
CA LEU A 35 -0.62 8.36 -11.92
C LEU A 35 -0.98 8.38 -10.42
N ALA A 36 -1.91 7.55 -9.97
CA ALA A 36 -2.26 7.42 -8.56
C ALA A 36 -1.05 7.01 -7.70
N TRP A 37 -0.25 6.05 -8.17
CA TRP A 37 0.96 5.60 -7.49
C TRP A 37 2.01 6.71 -7.35
N ASN A 38 2.28 7.42 -8.45
CA ASN A 38 3.26 8.51 -8.47
C ASN A 38 2.82 9.67 -7.55
N LEU A 39 1.53 10.01 -7.56
CA LEU A 39 0.97 11.03 -6.64
C LEU A 39 1.06 10.60 -5.17
N THR A 40 0.82 9.31 -4.86
CA THR A 40 1.01 8.79 -3.50
C THR A 40 2.47 8.90 -3.06
N SER A 41 3.39 8.53 -3.95
CA SER A 41 4.83 8.64 -3.68
C SER A 41 5.28 10.09 -3.48
N ARG A 42 4.67 11.05 -4.21
CA ARG A 42 4.98 12.47 -4.04
C ARG A 42 4.40 13.00 -2.73
N TYR A 43 3.21 12.57 -2.37
CA TYR A 43 2.63 12.84 -1.06
C TYR A 43 3.51 12.30 0.07
N GLU A 44 4.02 11.07 -0.02
CA GLU A 44 4.96 10.49 0.96
C GLU A 44 6.22 11.34 1.13
N ALA A 45 6.74 11.91 0.04
CA ALA A 45 7.95 12.70 0.04
C ALA A 45 7.76 14.15 0.50
N GLN A 46 6.62 14.78 0.16
CA GLN A 46 6.42 16.23 0.28
C GLN A 46 5.19 16.63 1.11
N GLY A 47 4.30 15.70 1.45
CA GLY A 47 3.08 15.97 2.23
C GLY A 47 1.99 16.74 1.47
N LEU A 48 2.00 16.72 0.13
CA LEU A 48 1.06 17.46 -0.70
C LEU A 48 -0.35 16.85 -0.67
N VAL A 49 -1.22 17.32 0.23
CA VAL A 49 -2.56 16.75 0.47
C VAL A 49 -3.41 16.64 -0.81
N LEU A 50 -3.29 17.59 -1.74
CA LEU A 50 -4.01 17.54 -3.01
C LEU A 50 -3.63 16.33 -3.87
N ASP A 51 -2.38 15.90 -3.82
CA ASP A 51 -1.92 14.70 -4.54
C ASP A 51 -2.53 13.45 -3.93
N LEU A 52 -2.64 13.39 -2.61
CA LEU A 52 -3.28 12.28 -1.93
C LEU A 52 -4.76 12.14 -2.31
N GLU A 53 -5.47 13.26 -2.37
CA GLU A 53 -6.89 13.29 -2.74
C GLU A 53 -7.11 12.93 -4.21
N GLU A 54 -6.26 13.42 -5.09
CA GLU A 54 -6.26 13.03 -6.49
C GLU A 54 -5.92 11.55 -6.67
N SER A 55 -4.90 11.06 -5.97
CA SER A 55 -4.51 9.65 -6.00
C SER A 55 -5.64 8.71 -5.58
N ILE A 56 -6.34 9.01 -4.48
CA ILE A 56 -7.49 8.20 -4.03
C ILE A 56 -8.59 8.19 -5.10
N ARG A 57 -8.88 9.34 -5.72
CA ARG A 57 -9.89 9.44 -6.78
C ARG A 57 -9.50 8.58 -8.00
N LEU A 58 -8.27 8.72 -8.48
CA LEU A 58 -7.77 7.99 -9.64
C LEU A 58 -7.66 6.48 -9.37
N GLY A 59 -7.22 6.07 -8.18
CA GLY A 59 -7.16 4.66 -7.78
C GLY A 59 -8.55 4.01 -7.75
N ARG A 60 -9.58 4.74 -7.30
CA ARG A 60 -10.99 4.28 -7.37
C ARG A 60 -11.48 4.15 -8.81
N GLU A 61 -11.14 5.10 -9.67
CA GLU A 61 -11.50 5.07 -11.09
C GLU A 61 -10.83 3.90 -11.82
N SER A 62 -9.53 3.71 -11.63
CA SER A 62 -8.79 2.55 -12.16
C SER A 62 -9.43 1.23 -11.71
N LEU A 63 -9.70 1.08 -10.41
CA LEU A 63 -10.30 -0.13 -9.87
C LEU A 63 -11.71 -0.41 -10.43
N ALA A 64 -12.48 0.63 -10.75
CA ALA A 64 -13.80 0.50 -11.35
C ALA A 64 -13.76 -0.02 -12.80
N LEU A 65 -12.67 0.28 -13.53
CA LEU A 65 -12.44 -0.22 -14.88
C LEU A 65 -11.92 -1.68 -14.91
N GLN A 66 -11.50 -2.22 -13.76
CA GLN A 66 -10.89 -3.54 -13.65
C GLN A 66 -11.79 -4.51 -12.86
N PRO A 67 -12.72 -5.23 -13.53
CA PRO A 67 -13.64 -6.14 -12.86
C PRO A 67 -12.90 -7.30 -12.16
N VAL A 68 -13.62 -8.03 -11.30
CA VAL A 68 -13.09 -9.21 -10.61
C VAL A 68 -12.54 -10.21 -11.65
N GLY A 69 -11.29 -10.65 -11.43
CA GLY A 69 -10.55 -11.51 -12.37
C GLY A 69 -9.67 -10.78 -13.37
N HIS A 70 -9.73 -9.44 -13.45
CA HIS A 70 -8.82 -8.66 -14.29
C HIS A 70 -7.37 -8.77 -13.78
N PRO A 71 -6.37 -9.01 -14.66
CA PRO A 71 -4.98 -9.20 -14.25
C PRO A 71 -4.36 -8.02 -13.49
N GLY A 72 -4.74 -6.79 -13.85
CA GLY A 72 -4.26 -5.55 -13.23
C GLY A 72 -4.99 -5.13 -11.95
N ARG A 73 -6.06 -5.85 -11.56
CA ARG A 73 -6.88 -5.48 -10.39
C ARG A 73 -6.08 -5.48 -9.10
N GLU A 74 -5.16 -6.43 -8.94
CA GLU A 74 -4.27 -6.55 -7.78
C GLU A 74 -3.46 -5.28 -7.53
N HIS A 75 -2.89 -4.70 -8.59
CA HIS A 75 -2.08 -3.47 -8.52
C HIS A 75 -2.91 -2.23 -8.17
N SER A 76 -4.12 -2.12 -8.73
CA SER A 76 -5.02 -1.02 -8.40
C SER A 76 -5.55 -1.08 -6.97
N LEU A 77 -5.78 -2.30 -6.46
CA LEU A 77 -6.16 -2.50 -5.06
C LEU A 77 -5.02 -2.09 -4.11
N ASP A 78 -3.77 -2.49 -4.40
CA ASP A 78 -2.61 -2.13 -3.58
C ASP A 78 -2.36 -0.61 -3.59
N THR A 79 -2.37 0.00 -4.77
CA THR A 79 -2.18 1.44 -4.92
C THR A 79 -3.25 2.22 -4.16
N LEU A 80 -4.53 1.87 -4.36
CA LEU A 80 -5.62 2.50 -3.64
C LEU A 80 -5.52 2.29 -2.12
N ALA A 81 -5.18 1.09 -1.66
CA ALA A 81 -5.00 0.80 -0.25
C ALA A 81 -3.88 1.66 0.37
N LYS A 82 -2.76 1.82 -0.34
CA LYS A 82 -1.64 2.67 0.06
C LYS A 82 -2.07 4.13 0.22
N SER A 83 -2.79 4.69 -0.75
CA SER A 83 -3.29 6.07 -0.66
C SER A 83 -4.32 6.23 0.47
N LEU A 84 -5.27 5.31 0.59
CA LEU A 84 -6.30 5.36 1.63
C LEU A 84 -5.69 5.32 3.03
N HIS A 85 -4.59 4.59 3.23
CA HIS A 85 -4.00 4.43 4.56
C HIS A 85 -3.59 5.76 5.19
N PHE A 86 -3.32 6.79 4.39
CA PHE A 86 -2.83 8.07 4.91
C PHE A 86 -3.91 8.85 5.66
N LYS A 87 -5.19 8.55 5.38
CA LYS A 87 -6.34 9.16 6.03
C LYS A 87 -6.93 8.23 7.09
N PRO A 88 -6.91 8.59 8.39
CA PRO A 88 -7.43 7.74 9.47
C PRO A 88 -8.86 7.23 9.25
N GLU A 89 -9.71 8.08 8.65
CA GLU A 89 -11.11 7.78 8.32
C GLU A 89 -11.28 6.68 7.26
N ASN A 90 -10.22 6.38 6.49
CA ASN A 90 -10.23 5.40 5.41
C ASN A 90 -9.47 4.11 5.76
N LEU A 91 -8.97 3.95 7.00
CA LEU A 91 -8.14 2.79 7.36
C LEU A 91 -8.86 1.45 7.20
N ASP A 92 -10.16 1.40 7.52
CA ASP A 92 -10.98 0.18 7.40
C ASP A 92 -11.08 -0.24 5.92
N GLU A 93 -11.30 0.74 5.03
CA GLU A 93 -11.31 0.50 3.57
C GLU A 93 -9.92 0.09 3.08
N ALA A 94 -8.86 0.78 3.52
CA ALA A 94 -7.47 0.47 3.16
C ALA A 94 -7.11 -0.99 3.50
N LEU A 95 -7.48 -1.44 4.70
CA LEU A 95 -7.24 -2.80 5.16
C LEU A 95 -8.00 -3.83 4.31
N GLN A 96 -9.27 -3.56 4.00
CA GLN A 96 -10.06 -4.42 3.14
C GLN A 96 -9.44 -4.57 1.74
N ARG A 97 -9.04 -3.44 1.11
CA ARG A 97 -8.43 -3.44 -0.23
C ARG A 97 -7.08 -4.13 -0.25
N SER A 98 -6.26 -3.91 0.77
CA SER A 98 -4.94 -4.52 0.87
C SER A 98 -5.02 -6.04 1.02
N ARG A 99 -5.95 -6.55 1.85
CA ARG A 99 -6.21 -8.00 1.96
C ARG A 99 -6.72 -8.59 0.64
N GLU A 100 -7.60 -7.89 -0.09
CA GLU A 100 -8.04 -8.31 -1.42
C GLU A 100 -6.85 -8.39 -2.39
N SER A 101 -5.97 -7.37 -2.42
CA SER A 101 -4.76 -7.37 -3.25
C SER A 101 -3.85 -8.57 -2.95
N VAL A 102 -3.52 -8.81 -1.68
CA VAL A 102 -2.69 -9.97 -1.27
C VAL A 102 -3.31 -11.30 -1.70
N SER A 103 -4.64 -11.44 -1.62
CA SER A 103 -5.32 -12.67 -2.04
C SER A 103 -5.20 -12.96 -3.55
N LEU A 104 -4.99 -11.91 -4.36
CA LEU A 104 -4.80 -12.00 -5.81
C LEU A 104 -3.32 -12.08 -6.21
N ALA A 105 -2.42 -11.65 -5.31
CA ALA A 105 -1.00 -11.58 -5.59
C ALA A 105 -0.35 -12.98 -5.65
N SER A 106 0.63 -13.14 -6.53
CA SER A 106 1.39 -14.38 -6.67
C SER A 106 2.73 -14.26 -5.93
N PRO A 107 3.07 -15.16 -5.00
CA PRO A 107 4.36 -15.14 -4.28
C PRO A 107 5.60 -15.22 -5.17
N LYS A 108 5.44 -15.61 -6.44
CA LYS A 108 6.53 -15.69 -7.43
C LYS A 108 6.82 -14.36 -8.12
N ARG A 109 5.94 -13.36 -7.99
CA ARG A 109 6.11 -12.03 -8.59
C ARG A 109 6.99 -11.16 -7.71
N SER A 110 7.83 -10.34 -8.32
CA SER A 110 8.70 -9.40 -7.61
C SER A 110 7.92 -8.38 -6.77
N SER A 111 6.71 -8.00 -7.21
CA SER A 111 5.84 -7.05 -6.50
C SER A 111 5.24 -7.60 -5.21
N TYR A 112 5.27 -8.93 -4.97
CA TYR A 112 4.70 -9.54 -3.77
C TYR A 112 5.28 -8.95 -2.47
N CYS A 113 6.55 -8.53 -2.49
CA CYS A 113 7.19 -7.85 -1.37
C CYS A 113 6.56 -6.51 -1.03
N GLU A 114 6.29 -5.70 -2.04
CA GLU A 114 5.70 -4.36 -1.87
C GLU A 114 4.29 -4.47 -1.31
N ILE A 115 3.49 -5.38 -1.86
CA ILE A 115 2.09 -5.60 -1.44
C ILE A 115 2.03 -6.07 0.02
N LEU A 116 2.86 -7.05 0.41
CA LEU A 116 2.94 -7.52 1.79
C LEU A 116 3.40 -6.42 2.75
N MET A 117 4.36 -5.59 2.33
CA MET A 117 4.82 -4.46 3.12
C MET A 117 3.74 -3.40 3.32
N ASN A 118 2.95 -3.13 2.29
CA ASN A 118 1.82 -2.21 2.39
C ASN A 118 0.77 -2.75 3.35
N LEU A 119 0.43 -4.04 3.28
CA LEU A 119 -0.49 -4.68 4.24
C LEU A 119 0.02 -4.58 5.67
N ALA A 120 1.29 -4.91 5.93
CA ALA A 120 1.88 -4.84 7.26
C ALA A 120 1.82 -3.41 7.85
N ASN A 121 2.09 -2.38 7.04
CA ASN A 121 1.98 -0.99 7.48
C ASN A 121 0.53 -0.59 7.79
N ILE A 122 -0.44 -1.03 6.96
CA ILE A 122 -1.86 -0.76 7.17
C ILE A 122 -2.36 -1.44 8.45
N LEU A 123 -2.00 -2.72 8.68
CA LEU A 123 -2.33 -3.45 9.90
C LEU A 123 -1.80 -2.74 11.15
N LEU A 124 -0.55 -2.27 11.12
CA LEU A 124 0.04 -1.56 12.26
C LEU A 124 -0.68 -0.25 12.58
N ARG A 125 -1.09 0.50 11.56
CA ARG A 125 -1.85 1.74 11.73
C ARG A 125 -3.29 1.50 12.15
N HIS A 126 -3.93 0.46 11.61
CA HIS A 126 -5.29 0.09 12.00
C HIS A 126 -5.32 -0.39 13.45
N HIS A 127 -4.33 -1.20 13.86
CA HIS A 127 -4.16 -1.63 15.25
C HIS A 127 -4.00 -0.44 16.23
N GLU A 128 -3.23 0.60 15.88
CA GLU A 128 -3.11 1.80 16.72
C GLU A 128 -4.46 2.44 17.05
N ARG A 129 -5.44 2.29 16.15
CA ARG A 129 -6.79 2.83 16.30
C ARG A 129 -7.76 1.82 16.96
N SER A 130 -7.66 0.54 16.61
CA SER A 130 -8.61 -0.51 17.00
C SER A 130 -8.22 -1.24 18.29
N GLY A 131 -6.92 -1.34 18.59
CA GLY A 131 -6.37 -2.19 19.64
C GLY A 131 -6.41 -3.69 19.33
N ALA A 132 -6.72 -4.09 18.10
CA ALA A 132 -6.94 -5.49 17.74
C ALA A 132 -5.62 -6.29 17.74
N ALA A 133 -5.47 -7.24 18.67
CA ALA A 133 -4.21 -7.96 18.89
C ALA A 133 -3.86 -8.95 17.77
N ASP A 134 -4.88 -9.49 17.08
CA ASP A 134 -4.75 -10.37 15.91
C ASP A 134 -4.07 -9.66 14.73
N GLU A 135 -4.33 -8.37 14.54
CA GLU A 135 -3.70 -7.56 13.48
C GLU A 135 -2.19 -7.40 13.68
N LEU A 136 -1.73 -7.32 14.94
CA LEU A 136 -0.29 -7.30 15.24
C LEU A 136 0.36 -8.65 14.94
N GLU A 137 -0.32 -9.76 15.25
CA GLU A 137 0.19 -11.10 14.94
C GLU A 137 0.30 -11.33 13.43
N GLU A 138 -0.72 -10.90 12.69
CA GLU A 138 -0.72 -10.92 11.23
C GLU A 138 0.46 -10.09 10.67
N ALA A 139 0.65 -8.86 11.14
CA ALA A 139 1.75 -8.00 10.70
C ALA A 139 3.14 -8.60 10.98
N ILE A 140 3.34 -9.21 12.16
CA ILE A 140 4.59 -9.90 12.51
C ILE A 140 4.82 -11.11 11.59
N SER A 141 3.78 -11.90 11.33
CA SER A 141 3.86 -13.06 10.44
C SER A 141 4.25 -12.65 9.02
N ILE A 142 3.62 -11.59 8.49
CA ILE A 142 3.94 -11.04 7.16
C ILE A 142 5.39 -10.57 7.09
N CYS A 143 5.89 -9.86 8.10
CA CYS A 143 7.28 -9.42 8.14
C CYS A 143 8.26 -10.59 8.19
N ALA A 144 7.93 -11.65 8.93
CA ALA A 144 8.74 -12.86 9.01
C ALA A 144 8.75 -13.65 7.69
N GLU A 145 7.59 -13.83 7.05
CA GLU A 145 7.47 -14.43 5.72
C GLU A 145 8.35 -13.68 4.73
N ALA A 146 8.22 -12.36 4.69
CA ALA A 146 8.99 -11.49 3.82
C ALA A 146 10.52 -11.63 4.01
N LEU A 147 11.00 -11.64 5.26
CA LEU A 147 12.42 -11.82 5.58
C LEU A 147 12.92 -13.22 5.21
N SER A 148 12.06 -14.24 5.22
CA SER A 148 12.43 -15.60 4.81
C SER A 148 12.54 -15.76 3.30
N LEU A 149 11.72 -15.02 2.54
CA LEU A 149 11.64 -15.12 1.08
C LEU A 149 12.70 -14.30 0.37
N TRP A 150 13.09 -13.14 0.92
CA TRP A 150 13.93 -12.18 0.20
C TRP A 150 15.31 -11.98 0.80
N LYS A 151 16.31 -11.91 -0.08
CA LYS A 151 17.71 -11.71 0.29
C LYS A 151 17.93 -10.33 0.89
N ALA A 152 18.99 -10.21 1.70
CA ALA A 152 19.47 -8.95 2.27
C ALA A 152 19.72 -7.82 1.26
N THR A 153 19.92 -8.16 -0.02
CA THR A 153 20.13 -7.20 -1.11
C THR A 153 18.83 -6.58 -1.65
N HIS A 154 17.66 -7.02 -1.18
CA HIS A 154 16.38 -6.48 -1.64
C HIS A 154 16.21 -5.03 -1.15
N PRO A 155 15.75 -4.07 -1.98
CA PRO A 155 15.62 -2.66 -1.60
C PRO A 155 14.76 -2.42 -0.34
N LEU A 156 13.77 -3.28 -0.10
CA LEU A 156 12.88 -3.20 1.07
C LEU A 156 13.37 -3.95 2.31
N HIS A 157 14.48 -4.70 2.21
CA HIS A 157 15.00 -5.49 3.32
C HIS A 157 15.33 -4.65 4.58
N PRO A 158 15.92 -3.43 4.48
CA PRO A 158 16.13 -2.59 5.66
C PRO A 158 14.82 -2.16 6.33
N LYS A 159 13.78 -1.86 5.54
CA LYS A 159 12.44 -1.49 6.06
C LYS A 159 11.79 -2.67 6.77
N LEU A 160 11.90 -3.88 6.21
CA LEU A 160 11.42 -5.12 6.82
C LEU A 160 12.06 -5.38 8.20
N LEU A 161 13.38 -5.23 8.29
CA LEU A 161 14.12 -5.39 9.55
C LEU A 161 13.71 -4.38 10.63
N ALA A 162 13.30 -3.17 10.25
CA ALA A 162 12.83 -2.16 11.20
C ALA A 162 11.38 -2.42 11.66
N LEU A 163 10.54 -2.97 10.79
CA LEU A 163 9.11 -3.17 11.05
C LEU A 163 8.82 -4.33 12.00
N GLN A 164 9.56 -5.43 11.89
CA GLN A 164 9.32 -6.63 12.71
C GLN A 164 9.56 -6.41 14.22
N PRO A 165 10.68 -5.81 14.68
CA PRO A 165 10.89 -5.53 16.10
C PRO A 165 9.88 -4.51 16.63
N PHE A 166 9.49 -3.54 15.81
CA PHE A 166 8.49 -2.53 16.17
C PHE A 166 7.12 -3.17 16.45
N ALA A 167 6.65 -4.05 15.55
CA ALA A 167 5.42 -4.81 15.75
C ALA A 167 5.50 -5.70 17.01
N SER A 168 6.65 -6.35 17.23
CA SER A 168 6.88 -7.21 18.40
C SER A 168 6.86 -6.45 19.73
N LEU A 169 7.46 -5.25 19.78
CA LEU A 169 7.48 -4.40 20.97
C LEU A 169 6.07 -3.89 21.33
N ARG A 170 5.27 -3.53 20.33
CA ARG A 170 3.87 -3.13 20.54
C ARG A 170 3.03 -4.24 21.14
N LYS A 171 3.18 -5.47 20.62
CA LYS A 171 2.52 -6.64 21.18
C LYS A 171 2.86 -6.85 22.66
N ALA A 172 4.15 -6.79 23.00
CA ALA A 172 4.62 -6.96 24.38
C ALA A 172 4.09 -5.85 25.32
N SER A 173 3.98 -4.62 24.82
CA SER A 173 3.46 -3.49 25.60
C SER A 173 1.96 -3.63 25.86
N PHE A 174 1.18 -4.04 24.84
CA PHE A 174 -0.25 -4.28 24.95
C PHE A 174 -0.57 -5.41 25.96
N SER A 175 0.14 -6.54 25.86
CA SER A 175 -0.05 -7.66 26.81
C SER A 175 0.20 -7.28 28.28
N ARG A 176 1.13 -6.35 28.55
CA ARG A 176 1.39 -5.85 29.91
C ARG A 176 0.33 -4.86 30.39
N SER A 177 -0.33 -4.13 29.49
CA SER A 177 -1.42 -3.22 29.86
C SER A 177 -2.68 -3.99 30.26
N ASP A 178 -2.98 -5.10 29.58
CA ASP A 178 -4.12 -5.96 29.90
C ASP A 178 -3.94 -6.69 31.25
N GLU A 179 -2.71 -7.08 31.60
CA GLU A 179 -2.40 -7.77 32.87
C GLU A 179 -2.42 -6.84 34.10
N VAL A 180 -2.20 -5.53 33.94
CA VAL A 180 -2.17 -4.55 35.03
C VAL A 180 -3.54 -3.91 35.28
N GLY A 181 -4.48 -4.05 34.33
CA GLY A 181 -5.85 -3.52 34.40
C GLY A 181 -6.92 -4.51 34.87
N ALA A 182 -6.57 -5.77 35.13
CA ALA A 182 -7.45 -6.83 35.63
C ALA A 182 -7.23 -7.11 37.13
#